data_AF-A0A512CEJ2-F1
#
_entry.id   AF-A0A512CEJ2-F1
#
_cell.length_a   1.000
_cell.length_b   1.000
_cell.length_c   1.000
_cell.angle_alpha   90.00
_cell.angle_beta   90.00
_cell.angle_gamma   90.00
#
_symmetry.space_group_name_H-M   'P 1'
#
loop_
_entity.id
_entity.type
_entity.pdbx_description
1 polymer ?
#
loop_
_entity_poly.entity_id
_entity_poly.type
_entity_poly.pdbx_seq_one_letter_code
_entity_poly.pdbx_strand_id
1 'polypeptide(L)'
;MLRWEDGKDHTLPQDFADMLGWKELAQKVDAIYRDLELKDPNQTLVLCDNYGQAGAINYYSNASIKAVSFHADYINWFVFDHQYKHLIRVLYFDENNEELKETGRYFLKGEISDSITNPYAREFKTMIFTFKETKININERIKHEIETVKKSQK
;
A
#
# COMPACT_ATOMS: atom_id res chain seq x y z
N MET A 1 -27.45 5.92 4.82
CA MET A 1 -27.66 4.89 5.87
C MET A 1 -26.43 4.93 6.78
N LEU A 2 -26.57 4.96 8.11
CA LEU A 2 -25.43 5.05 9.05
C LEU A 2 -24.92 3.69 9.53
N ARG A 3 -25.67 2.62 9.23
CA ARG A 3 -25.24 1.25 9.43
C ARG A 3 -24.37 0.82 8.26
N TRP A 4 -23.12 0.46 8.53
CA TRP A 4 -22.14 0.02 7.52
C TRP A 4 -22.34 -1.47 7.21
N GLU A 5 -21.64 -1.96 6.17
CA GLU A 5 -21.62 -3.36 5.75
C GLU A 5 -21.05 -4.30 6.82
N ASP A 6 -20.27 -3.77 7.77
CA ASP A 6 -19.80 -4.48 8.97
C ASP A 6 -20.93 -4.74 9.99
N GLY A 7 -22.13 -4.23 9.72
CA GLY A 7 -23.32 -4.37 10.56
C GLY A 7 -23.37 -3.43 11.76
N LYS A 8 -22.43 -2.48 11.90
CA LYS A 8 -22.33 -1.53 13.01
C LYS A 8 -22.84 -0.15 12.61
N ASP A 9 -23.29 0.62 13.61
CA ASP A 9 -23.68 2.01 13.43
C ASP A 9 -22.47 2.93 13.59
N HIS A 10 -22.33 3.89 12.67
CA HIS A 10 -21.23 4.84 12.63
C HIS A 10 -21.71 6.30 12.56
N THR A 11 -20.81 7.24 12.81
CA THR A 11 -21.12 8.68 12.84
C THR A 11 -21.26 9.31 11.45
N LEU A 12 -20.83 8.59 10.41
CA LEU A 12 -20.84 9.04 9.02
C LEU A 12 -21.27 7.87 8.10
N PRO A 13 -22.00 8.12 7.00
CA PRO A 13 -22.30 7.06 6.04
C PRO A 13 -21.02 6.50 5.40
N GLN A 14 -21.02 5.20 5.11
CA GLN A 14 -19.83 4.47 4.66
C GLN A 14 -19.22 5.08 3.39
N ASP A 15 -20.04 5.40 2.39
CA ASP A 15 -19.59 5.99 1.12
C ASP A 15 -18.78 7.28 1.34
N PHE A 16 -19.15 8.10 2.33
CA PHE A 16 -18.39 9.30 2.68
C PHE A 16 -17.10 8.94 3.44
N ALA A 17 -17.17 8.02 4.39
CA ALA A 17 -16.01 7.59 5.17
C ALA A 17 -14.92 6.92 4.33
N ASP A 18 -15.31 6.21 3.27
CA ASP A 18 -14.39 5.56 2.31
C ASP A 18 -13.46 6.58 1.66
N MET A 19 -13.97 7.75 1.26
CA MET A 19 -13.21 8.75 0.49
C MET A 19 -12.34 9.70 1.34
N LEU A 20 -12.59 9.78 2.65
CA LEU A 20 -12.01 10.82 3.51
C LEU A 20 -10.51 10.66 3.82
N GLY A 21 -9.95 9.47 3.62
CA GLY A 21 -8.51 9.20 3.84
C GLY A 21 -7.67 9.17 2.56
N TRP A 22 -8.30 9.14 1.38
CA TRP A 22 -7.62 8.83 0.12
C TRP A 22 -6.60 9.89 -0.31
N LYS A 23 -6.99 11.16 -0.26
CA LYS A 23 -6.09 12.26 -0.61
C LYS A 23 -4.93 12.38 0.38
N GLU A 24 -5.20 12.18 1.67
CA GLU A 24 -4.17 12.16 2.70
C GLU A 24 -3.16 11.03 2.45
N LEU A 25 -3.65 9.80 2.22
CA LEU A 25 -2.81 8.64 1.91
C LEU A 25 -1.90 8.92 0.70
N ALA A 26 -2.47 9.42 -0.40
CA ALA A 26 -1.70 9.72 -1.60
C ALA A 26 -0.61 10.78 -1.35
N GLN A 27 -0.91 11.85 -0.62
CA GLN A 27 0.07 12.90 -0.31
C GLN A 27 1.22 12.39 0.58
N LYS A 28 0.92 11.50 1.52
CA LYS A 28 1.94 10.88 2.38
C LYS A 28 2.83 9.92 1.59
N VAL A 29 2.23 9.10 0.73
CA VAL A 29 2.96 8.22 -0.17
C VAL A 29 3.81 9.04 -1.16
N ASP A 30 3.31 10.15 -1.70
CA ASP A 30 4.08 11.05 -2.58
C ASP A 30 5.36 11.56 -1.92
N ALA A 31 5.26 12.00 -0.67
CA ALA A 31 6.41 12.51 0.07
C ALA A 31 7.48 11.41 0.25
N ILE A 32 7.07 10.23 0.71
CA ILE A 32 7.98 9.09 0.92
C ILE A 32 8.59 8.62 -0.41
N TYR A 33 7.77 8.51 -1.46
CA TYR A 33 8.19 8.04 -2.77
C TYR A 33 9.22 8.98 -3.40
N ARG A 34 8.99 10.30 -3.35
CA ARG A 34 9.96 11.29 -3.87
C ARG A 34 11.31 11.19 -3.18
N ASP A 35 11.33 11.01 -1.86
CA ASP A 35 12.58 10.87 -1.10
C ASP A 35 13.39 9.63 -1.50
N LEU A 36 12.71 8.53 -1.87
CA LEU A 36 13.36 7.32 -2.38
C LEU A 36 13.85 7.50 -3.82
N GLU A 37 13.01 8.05 -4.69
CA GLU A 37 13.31 8.22 -6.11
C GLU A 37 14.43 9.23 -6.39
N LEU A 38 14.68 10.17 -5.47
CA LEU A 38 15.85 11.05 -5.55
C LEU A 38 17.18 10.28 -5.55
N LYS A 39 17.20 9.07 -4.97
CA LYS A 39 18.40 8.22 -4.86
C LYS A 39 18.40 7.10 -5.89
N ASP A 40 17.27 6.44 -6.06
CA ASP A 40 17.13 5.25 -6.88
C ASP A 40 15.91 5.36 -7.81
N PRO A 41 16.03 6.10 -8.94
CA PRO A 41 14.92 6.35 -9.85
C PRO A 41 14.33 5.06 -10.45
N ASN A 42 13.00 4.96 -10.45
CA ASN A 42 12.22 3.81 -10.87
C ASN A 42 12.65 2.52 -10.17
N GLN A 43 12.95 2.56 -8.87
CA GLN A 43 13.29 1.33 -8.10
C GLN A 43 12.42 1.15 -6.86
N THR A 44 11.33 1.91 -6.75
CA THR A 44 10.38 1.81 -5.64
C THR A 44 9.06 1.17 -6.08
N LEU A 45 8.72 0.03 -5.48
CA LEU A 45 7.39 -0.58 -5.62
C LEU A 45 6.44 0.00 -4.56
N VAL A 46 5.22 0.39 -4.97
CA VAL A 46 4.15 0.77 -4.03
C VAL A 46 3.08 -0.30 -4.02
N LEU A 47 3.01 -1.08 -2.94
CA LEU A 47 2.11 -2.22 -2.77
C LEU A 47 1.08 -1.96 -1.69
N CYS A 48 -0.19 -1.86 -2.08
CA CYS A 48 -1.32 -1.61 -1.21
C CYS A 48 -2.07 -2.88 -0.84
N ASP A 49 -2.74 -2.85 0.30
CA ASP A 49 -3.50 -3.99 0.83
C ASP A 49 -4.78 -4.24 0.06
N ASN A 50 -5.37 -3.18 -0.49
CA ASN A 50 -6.58 -3.26 -1.28
C ASN A 50 -6.54 -2.35 -2.52
N TYR A 51 -7.47 -2.61 -3.43
CA TYR A 51 -7.59 -1.87 -4.68
C TYR A 51 -8.05 -0.42 -4.49
N GLY A 52 -8.77 -0.11 -3.41
CA GLY A 52 -9.20 1.24 -3.05
C GLY A 52 -8.02 2.13 -2.66
N GLN A 53 -7.08 1.63 -1.85
CA GLN A 53 -5.82 2.30 -1.53
C GLN A 53 -4.96 2.52 -2.76
N ALA A 54 -4.81 1.50 -3.61
CA ALA A 54 -4.06 1.61 -4.87
C ALA A 54 -4.72 2.63 -5.81
N GLY A 55 -6.05 2.63 -5.88
CA GLY A 55 -6.85 3.61 -6.62
C GLY A 55 -6.67 5.03 -6.10
N ALA A 56 -6.76 5.22 -4.79
CA ALA A 56 -6.56 6.50 -4.14
C ALA A 56 -5.19 7.11 -4.47
N ILE A 57 -4.12 6.31 -4.35
CA ILE A 57 -2.76 6.77 -4.68
C ILE A 57 -2.66 7.10 -6.16
N ASN A 58 -3.09 6.20 -7.06
CA ASN A 58 -2.98 6.45 -8.50
C ASN A 58 -3.84 7.63 -8.99
N TYR A 59 -4.91 7.98 -8.27
CA TYR A 59 -5.79 9.08 -8.63
C TYR A 59 -5.31 10.44 -8.06
N TYR A 60 -4.89 10.49 -6.79
CA TYR A 60 -4.56 11.73 -6.11
C TYR A 60 -3.06 12.08 -6.10
N SER A 61 -2.19 11.13 -6.43
CA SER A 61 -0.74 11.34 -6.46
C SER A 61 -0.38 12.39 -7.52
N ASN A 62 0.53 13.30 -7.15
CA ASN A 62 1.20 14.21 -8.07
C ASN A 62 2.61 13.73 -8.42
N ALA A 63 2.99 12.54 -7.97
CA ALA A 63 4.16 11.82 -8.41
C ALA A 63 3.73 10.80 -9.48
N SER A 64 4.67 10.36 -10.33
CA SER A 64 4.40 9.35 -11.35
C SER A 64 4.35 7.93 -10.74
N ILE A 65 3.55 7.74 -9.70
CA ILE A 65 3.44 6.49 -8.96
C ILE A 65 2.51 5.53 -9.69
N LYS A 66 2.90 4.25 -9.74
CA LYS A 66 2.03 3.13 -10.12
C LYS A 66 1.85 2.22 -8.92
N ALA A 67 0.90 2.57 -8.06
CA ALA A 67 0.50 1.74 -6.93
C ALA A 67 -0.28 0.53 -7.42
N VAL A 68 0.01 -0.62 -6.81
CA VAL A 68 -0.57 -1.93 -7.15
C VAL A 68 -1.09 -2.63 -5.90
N SER A 69 -1.95 -3.63 -6.09
CA SER A 69 -2.45 -4.51 -5.04
C SER A 69 -2.65 -5.92 -5.61
N PHE A 70 -2.74 -6.93 -4.74
CA PHE A 70 -3.11 -8.28 -5.16
C PHE A 70 -4.63 -8.47 -5.36
N HIS A 71 -5.43 -7.42 -5.18
CA HIS A 71 -6.89 -7.47 -5.29
C HIS A 71 -7.39 -6.87 -6.60
N ALA A 72 -8.55 -7.37 -7.07
CA ALA A 72 -9.20 -6.93 -8.30
C ALA A 72 -8.24 -6.94 -9.51
N ASP A 73 -8.43 -6.03 -10.47
CA ASP A 73 -7.62 -5.97 -11.69
C ASP A 73 -6.18 -5.52 -11.47
N TYR A 74 -5.88 -4.88 -10.33
CA TYR A 74 -4.55 -4.40 -9.97
C TYR A 74 -3.49 -5.51 -9.92
N ILE A 75 -3.89 -6.76 -9.66
CA ILE A 75 -2.97 -7.91 -9.68
C ILE A 75 -2.32 -8.12 -11.06
N ASN A 76 -2.95 -7.60 -12.12
CA ASN A 76 -2.45 -7.68 -13.49
C ASN A 76 -1.63 -6.46 -13.92
N TRP A 77 -1.43 -5.47 -13.04
CA TRP A 77 -0.80 -4.18 -13.38
C TRP A 77 0.62 -4.04 -12.83
N PHE A 78 1.17 -5.08 -12.22
CA PHE A 78 2.58 -5.11 -11.81
C PHE A 78 3.50 -5.03 -13.04
N VAL A 79 4.56 -4.23 -12.92
CA VAL A 79 5.59 -4.06 -13.96
C VAL A 79 6.92 -4.58 -13.40
N PHE A 80 7.63 -5.40 -14.18
CA PHE A 80 8.90 -6.02 -13.76
C PHE A 80 10.00 -5.82 -14.82
N ASP A 81 9.95 -4.72 -15.57
CA ASP A 81 10.98 -4.35 -16.56
C ASP A 81 12.26 -3.75 -15.93
N HIS A 82 12.20 -3.41 -14.64
CA HIS A 82 13.32 -3.00 -13.80
C HIS A 82 13.32 -3.75 -12.48
N GLN A 83 14.47 -3.77 -11.81
CA GLN A 83 14.60 -4.35 -10.48
C GLN A 83 14.17 -3.34 -9.41
N TYR A 84 13.22 -3.74 -8.58
CA TYR A 84 12.87 -2.96 -7.39
C TYR A 84 13.92 -3.14 -6.30
N LYS A 85 14.28 -2.03 -5.67
CA LYS A 85 15.15 -1.99 -4.48
C LYS A 85 14.41 -1.60 -3.21
N HIS A 86 13.38 -0.77 -3.35
CA HIS A 86 12.59 -0.26 -2.24
C HIS A 86 11.14 -0.72 -2.37
N LEU A 87 10.47 -0.82 -1.23
CA LEU A 87 9.06 -1.16 -1.14
C LEU A 87 8.38 -0.18 -0.18
N ILE A 88 7.38 0.53 -0.68
CA ILE A 88 6.38 1.19 0.14
C ILE A 88 5.21 0.22 0.27
N ARG A 89 4.92 -0.22 1.49
CA ARG A 89 3.79 -1.11 1.79
C ARG A 89 2.71 -0.33 2.52
N VAL A 90 1.49 -0.34 2.00
CA VAL A 90 0.31 0.23 2.65
C VAL A 90 -0.56 -0.91 3.16
N LEU A 91 -0.87 -0.90 4.46
CA LEU A 91 -1.67 -1.95 5.13
C LEU A 91 -2.74 -1.35 6.01
N TYR A 92 -3.85 -2.07 6.17
CA TYR A 92 -4.80 -1.76 7.24
C TYR A 92 -4.10 -1.74 8.62
N PHE A 93 -4.67 -0.97 9.54
CA PHE A 93 -4.23 -0.99 10.92
C PHE A 93 -4.55 -2.34 11.56
N ASP A 94 -3.53 -2.95 12.16
CA ASP A 94 -3.65 -4.14 13.00
C ASP A 94 -2.70 -3.97 14.20
N GLU A 95 -3.23 -4.14 15.42
CA GLU A 95 -2.48 -4.04 16.67
C GLU A 95 -1.42 -5.16 16.80
N ASN A 96 -1.62 -6.29 16.12
CA ASN A 96 -0.71 -7.43 16.12
C ASN A 96 0.09 -7.54 14.81
N ASN A 97 0.17 -6.45 14.04
CA ASN A 97 0.93 -6.41 12.79
C ASN A 97 2.38 -6.89 12.98
N GLU A 98 2.81 -7.89 12.21
CA GLU A 98 4.21 -8.36 12.14
C GLU A 98 4.94 -7.91 10.86
N GLU A 99 4.39 -6.97 10.08
CA GLU A 99 4.88 -6.58 8.74
C GLU A 99 6.36 -6.19 8.75
N LEU A 100 6.81 -5.43 9.76
CA LEU A 100 8.22 -5.06 9.91
C LEU A 100 9.14 -6.28 10.05
N LYS A 101 8.67 -7.36 10.69
CA LYS A 101 9.43 -8.60 10.88
C LYS A 101 9.30 -9.53 9.68
N GLU A 102 8.12 -9.64 9.10
CA GLU A 102 7.84 -10.51 7.96
C GLU A 102 8.50 -10.01 6.69
N THR A 103 8.27 -8.75 6.33
CA THR A 103 8.83 -8.14 5.12
C THR A 103 10.21 -7.57 5.38
N GLY A 104 10.46 -6.96 6.54
CA GLY A 104 11.74 -6.31 6.83
C GLY A 104 12.93 -7.27 6.85
N ARG A 105 12.73 -8.57 7.07
CA ARG A 105 13.80 -9.58 6.94
C ARG A 105 14.42 -9.62 5.54
N TYR A 106 13.74 -9.11 4.51
CA TYR A 106 14.22 -9.06 3.12
C TYR A 106 14.92 -7.76 2.76
N PHE A 107 14.99 -6.77 3.66
CA PHE A 107 15.57 -5.45 3.37
C PHE A 107 16.65 -5.08 4.39
N LEU A 108 17.52 -4.11 4.04
CA LEU A 108 18.52 -3.59 4.97
C LEU A 108 17.89 -2.69 6.04
N LYS A 109 16.86 -1.93 5.68
CA LYS A 109 16.12 -1.07 6.60
C LYS A 109 14.62 -1.19 6.37
N GLY A 110 13.85 -1.31 7.46
CA GLY A 110 12.39 -1.24 7.46
C GLY A 110 11.90 -0.31 8.55
N GLU A 111 10.89 0.53 8.28
CA GLU A 111 10.32 1.47 9.25
C GLU A 111 8.84 1.75 8.96
N ILE A 112 8.03 1.98 10.00
CA ILE A 112 6.72 2.61 9.87
C ILE A 112 6.99 4.09 9.57
N SER A 113 6.59 4.55 8.40
CA SER A 113 6.88 5.89 7.92
C SER A 113 5.76 6.87 8.22
N ASP A 114 4.50 6.44 8.11
CA ASP A 114 3.34 7.28 8.44
C ASP A 114 2.07 6.41 8.60
N SER A 115 0.92 7.04 8.88
CA SER A 115 -0.40 6.42 8.88
C SER A 115 -1.50 7.42 8.52
N ILE A 116 -2.69 6.96 8.09
CA ILE A 116 -3.86 7.84 7.92
C ILE A 116 -4.30 8.37 9.28
N THR A 117 -4.38 9.69 9.44
CA THR A 117 -4.72 10.34 10.71
C THR A 117 -6.13 10.92 10.76
N ASN A 118 -6.85 10.98 9.64
CA ASN A 118 -8.25 11.42 9.64
C ASN A 118 -9.15 10.44 10.41
N PRO A 119 -9.69 10.81 11.59
CA PRO A 119 -10.48 9.90 12.43
C PRO A 119 -11.84 9.55 11.82
N TYR A 120 -12.28 10.27 10.80
CA TYR A 120 -13.53 10.01 10.08
C TYR A 120 -13.34 9.13 8.84
N ALA A 121 -12.09 8.80 8.48
CA ALA A 121 -11.83 7.85 7.42
C ALA A 121 -12.17 6.43 7.89
N ARG A 122 -12.83 5.65 7.04
CA ARG A 122 -13.04 4.21 7.31
C ARG A 122 -11.72 3.49 7.55
N GLU A 123 -10.69 3.89 6.81
CA GLU A 123 -9.34 3.35 6.89
C GLU A 123 -8.45 4.13 7.87
N PHE A 124 -9.03 4.69 8.93
CA PHE A 124 -8.26 5.38 9.98
C PHE A 124 -7.14 4.46 10.53
N LYS A 125 -5.95 5.04 10.70
CA LYS A 125 -4.70 4.37 11.08
C LYS A 125 -4.07 3.43 10.05
N THR A 126 -4.60 3.30 8.83
CA THR A 126 -3.90 2.57 7.74
C THR A 126 -2.44 3.00 7.69
N MET A 127 -1.54 2.03 7.81
CA MET A 127 -0.12 2.23 8.03
C MET A 127 0.66 2.22 6.72
N ILE A 128 1.67 3.09 6.64
CA ILE A 128 2.60 3.16 5.52
C ILE A 128 3.97 2.73 6.03
N PHE A 129 4.44 1.59 5.55
CA PHE A 129 5.78 1.07 5.82
C PHE A 129 6.71 1.40 4.66
N THR A 130 7.97 1.68 4.98
CA THR A 130 9.03 1.79 3.98
C THR A 130 10.11 0.77 4.26
N PHE A 131 10.44 -0.02 3.24
CA PHE A 131 11.55 -0.96 3.23
C PHE A 131 12.56 -0.56 2.16
N LYS A 132 13.82 -0.43 2.55
CA LYS A 132 14.90 0.13 1.71
C LYS A 132 16.00 -0.91 1.52
N GLU A 133 16.50 -0.97 0.28
CA GLU A 133 17.60 -1.84 -0.14
C GLU A 133 17.31 -3.32 0.12
N THR A 134 16.67 -3.96 -0.85
CA THR A 134 16.39 -5.39 -0.76
C THR A 134 17.68 -6.22 -0.73
N LYS A 135 17.70 -7.25 0.12
CA LYS A 135 18.76 -8.27 0.23
C LYS A 135 18.55 -9.44 -0.75
N ILE A 136 17.41 -9.47 -1.43
CA ILE A 136 17.00 -10.55 -2.33
C ILE A 136 16.49 -9.98 -3.65
N ASN A 137 16.18 -10.83 -4.62
CA ASN A 137 15.40 -10.40 -5.79
C ASN A 137 13.92 -10.28 -5.40
N ILE A 138 13.49 -9.09 -5.01
CA ILE A 138 12.10 -8.85 -4.60
C ILE A 138 11.10 -9.09 -5.73
N ASN A 139 11.49 -8.83 -7.00
CA ASN A 139 10.61 -9.06 -8.14
C ASN A 139 10.17 -10.53 -8.23
N GLU A 140 11.11 -11.46 -8.07
CA GLU A 140 10.80 -12.91 -8.11
C GLU A 140 9.88 -13.33 -6.95
N ARG A 141 10.10 -12.75 -5.76
CA ARG A 141 9.22 -12.98 -4.61
C ARG A 141 7.79 -12.50 -4.89
N ILE A 142 7.63 -11.28 -5.40
CA ILE A 142 6.31 -10.72 -5.73
C ILE A 142 5.63 -11.51 -6.86
N LYS A 143 6.36 -11.92 -7.91
CA LYS A 143 5.81 -12.79 -8.96
C LYS A 143 5.25 -14.09 -8.39
N HIS A 144 5.98 -14.73 -7.47
CA HIS A 144 5.52 -15.94 -6.80
C HIS A 144 4.24 -15.72 -5.97
N GLU A 145 4.15 -14.59 -5.27
CA GLU A 145 2.92 -14.21 -4.55
C GLU A 145 1.74 -13.99 -5.51
N ILE A 146 1.95 -13.29 -6.63
CA ILE A 146 0.93 -13.09 -7.67
C ILE A 146 0.41 -14.44 -8.18
N GLU A 147 1.30 -15.39 -8.48
CA GLU A 147 0.90 -16.73 -8.93
C GLU A 147 0.10 -17.48 -7.86
N THR A 148 0.49 -17.36 -6.60
CA THR A 148 -0.18 -18.01 -5.48
C THR A 148 -1.59 -17.46 -5.30
N VAL A 149 -1.76 -16.13 -5.32
CA VAL A 149 -3.07 -15.47 -5.23
C VAL A 149 -3.96 -15.82 -6.42
N LYS A 150 -3.41 -15.86 -7.64
CA LYS A 150 -4.17 -16.27 -8.83
C LYS A 150 -4.62 -17.73 -8.80
N LYS A 151 -3.86 -18.60 -8.12
CA LYS A 151 -4.23 -20.01 -7.95
C LYS A 151 -5.32 -20.21 -6.90
N SER A 152 -5.36 -19.39 -5.85
CA SER A 152 -6.39 -19.49 -4.80
C SER A 152 -7.75 -18.91 -5.20
N GLN A 153 -7.79 -18.08 -6.25
CA GLN A 153 -9.01 -17.50 -6.81
C GLN A 153 -9.68 -18.38 -7.88
N LYS A 154 -9.08 -19.52 -8.24
CA LYS A 154 -9.65 -20.52 -9.16
C LYS A 154 -10.33 -21.65 -8.40
#